data_AF-A0A6B3UP58-F1
#
_entry.id   AF-A0A6B3UP58-F1
#
_cell.length_a   1.000
_cell.length_b   1.000
_cell.length_c   1.000
_cell.angle_alpha   90.00
_cell.angle_beta   90.00
_cell.angle_gamma   90.00
#
_symmetry.space_group_name_H-M   'P 1'
#
loop_
_entity.id
_entity.type
_entity.pdbx_description
1 polymer ?
#
loop_
_entity_poly.entity_id
_entity_poly.type
_entity_poly.pdbx_seq_one_letter_code
_entity_poly.pdbx_strand_id
1 'polypeptide(L)'
;DEAFGLLPDGTLTWRGEAAAKIAGGRMFAPRVRLFGEMGPEPARARGAQRLEAWLAAEAGRRLGALKRLEAALADGGLRGLPRGVAWRLVEAGGVIARREVETDLKALSQTERRALKGLGVRIGAFSVWLPSALKPAARTLAGAFAAVEAPVWHAPHDKLTLLPTPIPSPRALSARGLRAVGGLAVPVEALERLDALLRAAPKQAGGAMLSDQAREELGWSEAEAGAVLRGLGYA
;
A
#
# COMPACT_ATOMS: atom_id res chain seq x y z
N ASP A 1 7.04 21.84 11.98
CA ASP A 1 6.04 22.89 11.79
C ASP A 1 4.69 22.26 12.13
N GLU A 2 4.23 22.46 13.36
CA GLU A 2 2.99 21.89 13.90
C GLU A 2 1.74 22.59 13.34
N ALA A 3 1.93 23.69 12.61
CA ALA A 3 0.82 24.42 11.99
C ALA A 3 0.23 23.69 10.77
N PHE A 4 0.96 22.74 10.16
CA PHE A 4 0.48 22.03 8.99
C PHE A 4 -0.21 20.71 9.36
N GLY A 5 -1.29 20.39 8.65
CA GLY A 5 -2.03 19.14 8.79
C GLY A 5 -2.40 18.55 7.44
N LEU A 6 -2.80 17.27 7.46
CA LEU A 6 -3.25 16.54 6.30
C LEU A 6 -4.52 15.76 6.65
N LEU A 7 -5.57 15.98 5.87
CA LEU A 7 -6.83 15.27 5.98
C LEU A 7 -6.84 14.01 5.08
N PRO A 8 -7.68 13.01 5.39
CA PRO A 8 -7.74 11.75 4.63
C PRO A 8 -8.10 11.91 3.14
N ASP A 9 -8.74 13.00 2.74
CA ASP A 9 -9.15 13.29 1.36
C ASP A 9 -8.04 13.97 0.52
N GLY A 10 -6.85 14.14 1.10
CA GLY A 10 -5.71 14.84 0.47
C GLY A 10 -5.70 16.35 0.66
N THR A 11 -6.58 16.90 1.51
CA THR A 11 -6.55 18.33 1.83
C THR A 11 -5.45 18.64 2.86
N LEU A 12 -4.61 19.63 2.55
CA LEU A 12 -3.62 20.18 3.48
C LEU A 12 -4.19 21.39 4.21
N THR A 13 -3.95 21.44 5.51
CA THR A 13 -4.39 22.54 6.37
C THR A 13 -3.21 23.36 6.89
N TRP A 14 -3.43 24.65 7.13
CA TRP A 14 -2.51 25.53 7.84
C TRP A 14 -3.25 26.21 8.98
N ARG A 15 -2.79 26.00 10.22
CA ARG A 15 -3.45 26.43 11.46
C ARG A 15 -4.91 25.99 11.55
N GLY A 16 -5.20 24.78 11.08
CA GLY A 16 -6.55 24.20 11.04
C GLY A 16 -7.37 24.57 9.81
N GLU A 17 -6.99 25.60 9.06
CA GLU A 17 -7.74 26.06 7.89
C GLU A 17 -7.28 25.35 6.61
N ALA A 18 -8.22 25.04 5.72
CA ALA A 18 -7.94 24.41 4.44
C ALA A 18 -7.07 25.36 3.57
N ALA A 19 -5.87 24.93 3.21
CA ALA A 19 -4.89 25.76 2.49
C ALA A 19 -4.57 25.27 1.07
N ALA A 20 -4.59 23.95 0.86
CA ALA A 20 -4.31 23.34 -0.43
C ALA A 20 -4.90 21.93 -0.54
N LYS A 21 -4.86 21.36 -1.75
CA LYS A 21 -5.12 19.95 -1.99
C LYS A 21 -3.93 19.30 -2.70
N ILE A 22 -3.65 18.03 -2.40
CA ILE A 22 -2.70 17.25 -3.20
C ILE A 22 -3.19 17.24 -4.66
N ALA A 23 -2.31 17.62 -5.56
CA ALA A 23 -2.57 17.69 -7.01
C ALA A 23 -1.87 16.58 -7.79
N GLY A 24 -1.09 15.73 -7.11
CA GLY A 24 -0.37 14.60 -7.69
C GLY A 24 1.08 14.55 -7.26
N GLY A 25 1.95 14.05 -8.14
CA GLY A 25 3.36 13.82 -7.87
C GLY A 25 3.64 12.48 -7.18
N ARG A 26 4.91 12.24 -6.84
CA ARG A 26 5.32 11.04 -6.09
C ARG A 26 5.19 11.28 -4.59
N MET A 27 5.07 10.22 -3.79
CA MET A 27 4.91 10.36 -2.33
C MET A 27 6.03 11.20 -1.68
N PHE A 28 7.27 11.08 -2.18
CA PHE A 28 8.42 11.85 -1.69
C PHE A 28 8.76 13.10 -2.52
N ALA A 29 7.99 13.37 -3.57
CA ALA A 29 8.07 14.58 -4.39
C ALA A 29 6.64 15.00 -4.78
N PRO A 30 5.81 15.37 -3.79
CA PRO A 30 4.41 15.67 -4.00
C PRO A 30 4.23 17.01 -4.70
N ARG A 31 3.07 17.19 -5.32
CA ARG A 31 2.61 18.48 -5.84
C ARG A 31 1.30 18.88 -5.19
N VAL A 32 1.15 20.15 -4.88
CA VAL A 32 -0.07 20.68 -4.27
C VAL A 32 -0.67 21.81 -5.10
N ARG A 33 -1.98 21.97 -5.02
CA ARG A 33 -2.72 23.11 -5.56
C ARG A 33 -3.29 23.91 -4.39
N LEU A 34 -2.83 25.14 -4.22
CA LEU A 34 -3.36 26.06 -3.23
C LEU A 34 -4.84 26.34 -3.48
N PHE A 35 -5.59 26.58 -2.40
CA PHE A 35 -6.92 27.14 -2.51
C PHE A 35 -6.85 28.66 -2.66
N GLY A 36 -7.72 29.21 -3.51
CA GLY A 36 -7.77 30.63 -3.81
C GLY A 36 -6.71 31.11 -4.81
N GLU A 37 -7.06 32.17 -5.54
CA GLU A 37 -6.20 32.80 -6.56
C GLU A 37 -5.66 34.17 -6.15
N MET A 38 -6.03 34.66 -4.96
CA MET A 38 -5.65 36.00 -4.48
C MET A 38 -4.20 36.07 -4.01
N GLY A 39 -3.58 37.23 -4.23
CA GLY A 39 -2.25 37.59 -3.73
C GLY A 39 -1.14 37.51 -4.79
N PRO A 40 0.05 38.11 -4.52
CA PRO A 40 1.16 38.10 -5.47
C PRO A 40 1.66 36.70 -5.78
N GLU A 41 1.89 36.40 -7.06
CA GLU A 41 2.37 35.09 -7.53
C GLU A 41 3.62 34.58 -6.78
N PRO A 42 4.65 35.39 -6.48
CA PRO A 42 5.81 34.93 -5.72
C PRO A 42 5.47 34.47 -4.29
N ALA A 43 4.47 35.09 -3.66
CA ALA A 43 4.03 34.70 -2.32
C ALA A 43 3.28 33.36 -2.36
N ARG A 44 2.42 33.16 -3.37
CA ARG A 44 1.71 31.91 -3.61
C ARG A 44 2.68 30.76 -3.89
N ALA A 45 3.66 30.97 -4.76
CA ALA A 45 4.69 29.97 -5.07
C ALA A 45 5.45 29.51 -3.81
N ARG A 46 5.84 30.45 -2.94
CA ARG A 46 6.48 30.13 -1.65
C ARG A 46 5.56 29.33 -0.72
N GLY A 47 4.26 29.65 -0.69
CA GLY A 47 3.27 28.91 0.09
C GLY A 47 3.14 27.46 -0.36
N ALA A 48 3.02 27.24 -1.67
CA ALA A 48 2.97 25.90 -2.26
C ALA A 48 4.24 25.10 -1.96
N GLN A 49 5.43 25.68 -2.17
CA GLN A 49 6.71 25.03 -1.89
C GLN A 49 6.85 24.61 -0.43
N ARG A 50 6.40 25.43 0.53
CA ARG A 50 6.41 25.08 1.96
C ARG A 50 5.53 23.87 2.26
N LEU A 51 4.33 23.83 1.68
CA LEU A 51 3.40 22.71 1.84
C LEU A 51 3.94 21.42 1.20
N GLU A 52 4.52 21.52 0.01
CA GLU A 52 5.17 20.39 -0.67
C GLU A 52 6.35 19.85 0.13
N ALA A 53 7.22 20.74 0.62
CA ALA A 53 8.36 20.35 1.45
C ALA A 53 7.92 19.69 2.76
N TRP A 54 6.87 20.22 3.41
CA TRP A 54 6.30 19.63 4.61
C TRP A 54 5.72 18.23 4.32
N LEU A 55 4.94 18.08 3.24
CA LEU A 55 4.33 16.81 2.87
C LEU A 55 5.39 15.75 2.49
N ALA A 56 6.45 16.15 1.78
CA ALA A 56 7.59 15.28 1.48
C ALA A 56 8.32 14.82 2.75
N ALA A 57 8.48 15.72 3.73
CA ALA A 57 9.07 15.39 5.02
C ALA A 57 8.18 14.42 5.82
N GLU A 58 6.86 14.61 5.81
CA GLU A 58 5.91 13.70 6.44
C GLU A 58 5.95 12.31 5.79
N ALA A 59 6.04 12.25 4.45
CA ALA A 59 6.25 11.01 3.72
C ALA A 59 7.55 10.31 4.12
N GLY A 60 8.65 11.06 4.21
CA GLY A 60 9.91 10.50 4.67
C GLY A 60 9.85 9.89 6.08
N ARG A 61 9.09 10.51 7.00
CA ARG A 61 8.89 10.00 8.37
C ARG A 61 8.00 8.76 8.40
N ARG A 62 6.82 8.81 7.77
CA ARG A 62 5.79 7.77 7.89
C ARG A 62 6.03 6.58 6.97
N LEU A 63 6.67 6.79 5.83
CA LEU A 63 6.93 5.77 4.80
C LEU A 63 8.42 5.41 4.73
N GLY A 64 9.11 5.41 5.87
CA GLY A 64 10.57 5.27 5.94
C GLY A 64 11.15 4.02 5.25
N ALA A 65 10.47 2.87 5.30
CA ALA A 65 10.94 1.68 4.58
C ALA A 65 10.81 1.80 3.06
N LEU A 66 9.73 2.43 2.58
CA LEU A 66 9.55 2.71 1.15
C LEU A 66 10.63 3.70 0.68
N LYS A 67 10.93 4.74 1.47
CA LYS A 67 12.02 5.69 1.19
C LYS A 67 13.40 5.00 1.14
N ARG A 68 13.69 4.10 2.07
CA ARG A 68 14.94 3.31 2.05
C ARG A 68 15.03 2.41 0.82
N LEU A 69 13.91 1.84 0.39
CA LEU A 69 13.84 1.02 -0.81
C LEU A 69 14.10 1.85 -2.07
N GLU A 70 13.49 3.04 -2.18
CA GLU A 70 13.78 4.00 -3.26
C GLU A 70 15.26 4.42 -3.28
N ALA A 71 15.84 4.74 -2.13
CA ALA A 71 17.25 5.09 -2.04
C ALA A 71 18.16 3.94 -2.49
N ALA A 72 17.89 2.71 -2.06
CA ALA A 72 18.65 1.54 -2.48
C ALA A 72 18.55 1.27 -3.99
N LEU A 73 17.44 1.65 -4.63
CA LEU A 73 17.29 1.63 -6.08
C LEU A 73 18.08 2.76 -6.76
N ALA A 74 18.08 3.98 -6.21
CA ALA A 74 18.80 5.11 -6.78
C ALA A 74 20.32 4.91 -6.71
N ASP A 75 20.84 4.47 -5.57
CA ASP A 75 22.28 4.39 -5.30
C ASP A 75 22.92 3.07 -5.78
N GLY A 76 22.14 2.21 -6.46
CA GLY A 76 22.63 0.93 -6.98
C GLY A 76 22.94 -0.12 -5.90
N GLY A 77 22.43 0.07 -4.68
CA GLY A 77 22.54 -0.88 -3.56
C GLY A 77 21.75 -2.17 -3.78
N LEU A 78 20.76 -2.15 -4.68
CA LEU A 78 20.14 -3.35 -5.25
C LEU A 78 20.48 -3.48 -6.74
N ARG A 79 20.90 -4.68 -7.14
CA ARG A 79 21.22 -5.06 -8.52
C ARG A 79 20.48 -6.36 -8.89
N GLY A 80 20.35 -6.63 -10.19
CA GLY A 80 19.73 -7.86 -10.69
C GLY A 80 18.26 -8.02 -10.28
N LEU A 81 17.86 -9.25 -9.96
CA LEU A 81 16.47 -9.62 -9.65
C LEU A 81 15.88 -8.86 -8.44
N PRO A 82 16.59 -8.71 -7.29
CA PRO A 82 16.10 -7.90 -6.17
C PRO A 82 15.72 -6.48 -6.56
N ARG A 83 16.49 -5.87 -7.45
CA ARG A 83 16.23 -4.51 -7.95
C ARG A 83 14.89 -4.47 -8.68
N GLY A 84 14.63 -5.44 -9.56
CA GLY A 84 13.37 -5.53 -10.29
C GLY A 84 12.16 -5.67 -9.35
N VAL A 85 12.24 -6.58 -8.38
CA VAL A 85 11.18 -6.77 -7.37
C VAL A 85 10.97 -5.51 -6.55
N ALA A 86 12.04 -4.88 -6.06
CA ALA A 86 11.97 -3.65 -5.28
C ALA A 86 11.37 -2.49 -6.09
N TRP A 87 11.71 -2.35 -7.37
CA TRP A 87 11.17 -1.32 -8.24
C TRP A 87 9.66 -1.48 -8.41
N ARG A 88 9.16 -2.69 -8.73
CA ARG A 88 7.71 -2.95 -8.83
C ARG A 88 7.00 -2.66 -7.51
N LEU A 89 7.62 -3.03 -6.39
CA LEU A 89 7.07 -2.79 -5.07
C LEU A 89 6.96 -1.29 -4.75
N VAL A 90 7.96 -0.49 -5.13
CA VAL A 90 7.95 0.97 -4.97
C VAL A 90 6.85 1.60 -5.83
N GLU A 91 6.76 1.22 -7.11
CA GLU A 91 5.77 1.77 -8.04
C GLU A 91 4.33 1.49 -7.57
N ALA A 92 4.11 0.31 -6.99
CA ALA A 92 2.83 -0.05 -6.41
C ALA A 92 2.58 0.61 -5.05
N GLY A 93 3.53 1.32 -4.44
CA GLY A 93 3.34 1.96 -3.14
C GLY A 93 3.50 1.03 -1.93
N GLY A 94 4.15 -0.12 -2.10
CA GLY A 94 4.58 -0.98 -0.98
C GLY A 94 3.85 -2.31 -0.82
N VAL A 95 2.93 -2.66 -1.72
CA VAL A 95 2.25 -3.96 -1.78
C VAL A 95 2.09 -4.39 -3.24
N ILE A 96 2.51 -5.61 -3.57
CA ILE A 96 2.20 -6.26 -4.87
C ILE A 96 1.73 -7.70 -4.66
N ALA A 97 1.01 -8.23 -5.65
CA ALA A 97 0.69 -9.66 -5.66
C ALA A 97 1.95 -10.49 -5.88
N ARG A 98 2.17 -11.53 -5.06
CA ARG A 98 3.32 -12.43 -5.21
C ARG A 98 3.38 -13.04 -6.61
N ARG A 99 2.21 -13.41 -7.16
CA ARG A 99 2.09 -14.02 -8.50
C ARG A 99 2.70 -13.16 -9.62
N GLU A 100 2.67 -11.83 -9.50
CA GLU A 100 3.20 -10.92 -10.52
C GLU A 100 4.72 -10.95 -10.62
N VAL A 101 5.39 -11.40 -9.56
CA VAL A 101 6.85 -11.49 -9.46
C VAL A 101 7.31 -12.91 -9.14
N GLU A 102 6.46 -13.92 -9.35
CA GLU A 102 6.74 -15.27 -8.87
C GLU A 102 8.00 -15.88 -9.49
N THR A 103 8.20 -15.69 -10.80
CA THR A 103 9.40 -16.15 -11.51
C THR A 103 10.66 -15.52 -10.93
N ASP A 104 10.67 -14.19 -10.79
CA ASP A 104 11.79 -13.46 -10.20
C ASP A 104 12.07 -13.96 -8.78
N LEU A 105 11.00 -14.10 -7.97
CA LEU A 105 11.09 -14.59 -6.61
C LEU A 105 11.64 -16.01 -6.53
N LYS A 106 11.33 -16.92 -7.45
CA LYS A 106 11.87 -18.28 -7.47
C LYS A 106 13.38 -18.30 -7.76
N ALA A 107 13.84 -17.39 -8.62
CA ALA A 107 15.24 -17.26 -8.98
C ALA A 107 16.12 -16.51 -7.96
N LEU A 108 15.51 -15.82 -6.98
CA LEU A 108 16.28 -15.15 -5.92
C LEU A 108 17.07 -16.13 -5.05
N SER A 109 18.37 -15.88 -4.93
CA SER A 109 19.25 -16.53 -3.97
C SER A 109 18.91 -16.15 -2.52
N GLN A 110 19.42 -16.91 -1.55
CA GLN A 110 19.18 -16.64 -0.14
C GLN A 110 19.76 -15.29 0.31
N THR A 111 20.92 -14.90 -0.22
CA THR A 111 21.56 -13.60 0.08
C THR A 111 20.70 -12.45 -0.44
N GLU A 112 20.17 -12.57 -1.65
CA GLU A 112 19.28 -11.59 -2.26
C GLU A 112 17.95 -11.44 -1.49
N ARG A 113 17.35 -12.56 -1.04
CA ARG A 113 16.18 -12.52 -0.16
C ARG A 113 16.47 -11.83 1.16
N ARG A 114 17.65 -12.07 1.76
CA ARG A 114 18.10 -11.39 2.99
C ARG A 114 18.29 -9.90 2.75
N ALA A 115 18.82 -9.48 1.60
CA ALA A 115 18.97 -8.08 1.24
C ALA A 115 17.61 -7.35 1.19
N LEU A 116 16.62 -7.93 0.49
CA LEU A 116 15.25 -7.41 0.46
C LEU A 116 14.64 -7.35 1.88
N LYS A 117 14.81 -8.41 2.67
CA LYS A 117 14.35 -8.46 4.07
C LYS A 117 14.98 -7.35 4.92
N GLY A 118 16.27 -7.06 4.76
CA GLY A 118 16.97 -5.98 5.45
C GLY A 118 16.41 -4.60 5.14
N LEU A 119 15.89 -4.40 3.92
CA LEU A 119 15.19 -3.18 3.51
C LEU A 119 13.72 -3.15 4.00
N GLY A 120 13.27 -4.19 4.69
CA GLY A 120 11.93 -4.28 5.27
C GLY A 120 10.91 -5.00 4.39
N VAL A 121 11.31 -5.54 3.25
CA VAL A 121 10.42 -6.30 2.35
C VAL A 121 10.09 -7.66 2.97
N ARG A 122 8.82 -8.03 2.92
CA ARG A 122 8.33 -9.38 3.24
C ARG A 122 7.84 -10.04 1.97
N ILE A 123 8.28 -11.28 1.77
CA ILE A 123 7.79 -12.17 0.72
C ILE A 123 6.93 -13.21 1.45
N GLY A 124 5.61 -13.03 1.41
CA GLY A 124 4.67 -13.97 2.00
C GLY A 124 4.08 -14.90 0.96
N ALA A 125 2.98 -15.57 1.29
CA ALA A 125 2.38 -16.56 0.42
C ALA A 125 1.61 -15.94 -0.74
N PHE A 126 0.88 -14.84 -0.49
CA PHE A 126 0.06 -14.20 -1.51
C PHE A 126 0.62 -12.87 -1.97
N SER A 127 1.42 -12.19 -1.13
CA SER A 127 1.85 -10.81 -1.36
C SER A 127 3.36 -10.63 -1.14
N VAL A 128 3.93 -9.63 -1.80
CA VAL A 128 5.22 -9.04 -1.43
C VAL A 128 4.92 -7.63 -0.94
N TRP A 129 5.30 -7.30 0.30
CA TRP A 129 4.91 -6.02 0.91
C TRP A 129 5.90 -5.46 1.92
N LEU A 130 5.69 -4.19 2.28
CA LEU A 130 6.36 -3.51 3.39
C LEU A 130 5.41 -3.44 4.60
N PRO A 131 5.61 -4.23 5.67
CA PRO A 131 4.73 -4.21 6.85
C PRO A 131 4.62 -2.82 7.50
N SER A 132 5.69 -2.04 7.48
CA SER A 132 5.67 -0.67 8.01
C SER A 132 4.74 0.28 7.23
N ALA A 133 4.47 0.01 5.94
CA ALA A 133 3.53 0.79 5.15
C ALA A 133 2.07 0.54 5.58
N LEU A 134 1.83 -0.56 6.29
CA LEU A 134 0.52 -0.95 6.81
C LEU A 134 0.19 -0.33 8.18
N LYS A 135 1.15 0.34 8.81
CA LYS A 135 0.90 1.03 10.09
C LYS A 135 -0.12 2.17 9.91
N PRO A 136 -0.95 2.49 10.91
CA PRO A 136 -2.01 3.50 10.78
C PRO A 136 -1.53 4.84 10.22
N ALA A 137 -0.45 5.40 10.77
CA ALA A 137 0.10 6.69 10.30
C ALA A 137 0.53 6.65 8.83
N ALA A 138 1.15 5.54 8.39
CA ALA A 138 1.58 5.33 7.01
C ALA A 138 0.38 5.21 6.06
N ARG A 139 -0.62 4.41 6.44
CA ARG A 139 -1.88 4.25 5.68
C ARG A 139 -2.66 5.56 5.57
N THR A 140 -2.73 6.38 6.62
CA THR A 140 -3.40 7.68 6.55
C THR A 140 -2.74 8.58 5.51
N LEU A 141 -1.41 8.67 5.52
CA LEU A 141 -0.68 9.48 4.54
C LEU A 141 -0.82 8.92 3.12
N ALA A 142 -0.53 7.64 2.93
CA ALA A 142 -0.59 7.00 1.61
C ALA A 142 -2.02 7.03 1.05
N GLY A 143 -3.03 6.82 1.91
CA GLY A 143 -4.44 6.93 1.59
C GLY A 143 -4.83 8.32 1.11
N ALA A 144 -4.26 9.39 1.68
CA ALA A 144 -4.51 10.76 1.23
C ALA A 144 -3.98 11.02 -0.20
N PHE A 145 -2.84 10.43 -0.59
CA PHE A 145 -2.40 10.43 -1.99
C PHE A 145 -3.36 9.64 -2.87
N ALA A 146 -3.83 8.49 -2.40
CA ALA A 146 -4.71 7.61 -3.14
C ALA A 146 -6.16 8.13 -3.24
N ALA A 147 -6.54 9.11 -2.42
CA ALA A 147 -7.81 9.83 -2.52
C ALA A 147 -7.84 10.77 -3.75
N VAL A 148 -6.68 11.17 -4.26
CA VAL A 148 -6.59 11.93 -5.54
C VAL A 148 -7.00 11.05 -6.72
N GLU A 149 -6.61 9.77 -6.69
CA GLU A 149 -6.93 8.79 -7.74
C GLU A 149 -8.33 8.17 -7.58
N ALA A 150 -8.77 7.95 -6.33
CA ALA A 150 -10.05 7.32 -6.01
C ALA A 150 -10.74 8.07 -4.85
N PRO A 151 -11.37 9.22 -5.11
CA PRO A 151 -11.89 10.12 -4.07
C PRO A 151 -13.16 9.61 -3.37
N VAL A 152 -13.96 8.78 -4.03
CA VAL A 152 -15.29 8.38 -3.55
C VAL A 152 -15.27 7.02 -2.83
N TRP A 153 -14.13 6.32 -2.84
CA TRP A 153 -14.04 4.99 -2.25
C TRP A 153 -13.09 4.95 -1.05
N HIS A 154 -13.68 4.63 0.08
CA HIS A 154 -12.99 4.35 1.34
C HIS A 154 -13.31 2.92 1.74
N ALA A 155 -12.27 2.13 1.92
CA ALA A 155 -12.41 0.79 2.45
C ALA A 155 -11.77 0.71 3.84
N PRO A 156 -12.43 0.05 4.80
CA PRO A 156 -11.82 -0.37 6.04
C PRO A 156 -10.58 -1.23 5.77
N HIS A 157 -9.62 -1.21 6.69
CA HIS A 157 -8.34 -1.89 6.53
C HIS A 157 -8.28 -3.25 7.26
N ASP A 158 -9.34 -3.61 7.97
CA ASP A 158 -9.47 -4.79 8.83
C ASP A 158 -10.55 -5.77 8.36
N LYS A 159 -11.37 -5.42 7.36
CA LYS A 159 -12.40 -6.29 6.79
C LYS A 159 -12.44 -6.26 5.27
N LEU A 160 -13.09 -7.27 4.69
CA LEU A 160 -13.35 -7.36 3.27
C LEU A 160 -14.33 -6.26 2.83
N THR A 161 -14.15 -5.75 1.62
CA THR A 161 -15.07 -4.77 1.03
C THR A 161 -15.23 -5.07 -0.45
N LEU A 162 -16.45 -4.93 -0.98
CA LEU A 162 -16.66 -5.03 -2.42
C LEU A 162 -15.85 -3.95 -3.15
N LEU A 163 -15.19 -4.34 -4.24
CA LEU A 163 -14.52 -3.36 -5.10
C LEU A 163 -15.58 -2.47 -5.78
N PRO A 164 -15.32 -1.16 -5.89
CA PRO A 164 -16.20 -0.29 -6.64
C PRO A 164 -16.00 -0.52 -8.15
N THR A 165 -16.92 0.00 -8.94
CA THR A 165 -16.77 0.11 -10.40
C THR A 165 -16.66 1.60 -10.76
N PRO A 166 -15.56 2.06 -11.36
CA PRO A 166 -14.36 1.31 -11.76
C PRO A 166 -13.49 0.85 -10.58
N ILE A 167 -12.73 -0.23 -10.79
CA ILE A 167 -11.80 -0.77 -9.79
C ILE A 167 -10.64 0.24 -9.60
N PRO A 168 -10.26 0.59 -8.35
CA PRO A 168 -9.14 1.49 -8.10
C PRO A 168 -7.81 0.88 -8.57
N SER A 169 -6.84 1.74 -8.90
CA SER A 169 -5.52 1.30 -9.32
C SER A 169 -4.85 0.40 -8.27
N PRO A 170 -3.97 -0.55 -8.66
CA PRO A 170 -3.20 -1.36 -7.70
C PRO A 170 -2.44 -0.50 -6.69
N ARG A 171 -1.92 0.66 -7.14
CA ARG A 171 -1.26 1.64 -6.28
C ARG A 171 -2.20 2.25 -5.25
N ALA A 172 -3.41 2.62 -5.66
CA ALA A 172 -4.42 3.18 -4.76
C ALA A 172 -4.93 2.16 -3.72
N LEU A 173 -5.01 0.87 -4.11
CA LEU A 173 -5.33 -0.24 -3.19
C LEU A 173 -4.18 -0.48 -2.20
N SER A 174 -2.95 -0.58 -2.71
CA SER A 174 -1.73 -0.78 -1.92
C SER A 174 -1.50 0.33 -0.90
N ALA A 175 -1.73 1.60 -1.29
CA ALA A 175 -1.69 2.75 -0.39
C ALA A 175 -2.66 2.65 0.80
N ARG A 176 -3.75 1.88 0.65
CA ARG A 176 -4.72 1.55 1.70
C ARG A 176 -4.43 0.22 2.40
N GLY A 177 -3.38 -0.50 1.99
CA GLY A 177 -3.02 -1.82 2.51
C GLY A 177 -3.91 -2.95 2.01
N LEU A 178 -4.53 -2.76 0.84
CA LEU A 178 -5.52 -3.67 0.26
C LEU A 178 -5.01 -4.28 -1.05
N ARG A 179 -5.60 -5.41 -1.44
CA ARG A 179 -5.44 -6.03 -2.75
C ARG A 179 -6.79 -6.39 -3.35
N ALA A 180 -6.91 -6.28 -4.67
CA ALA A 180 -8.07 -6.78 -5.41
C ALA A 180 -7.96 -8.30 -5.58
N VAL A 181 -8.92 -9.05 -5.03
CA VAL A 181 -9.01 -10.52 -5.13
C VAL A 181 -10.47 -10.92 -5.23
N GLY A 182 -10.86 -11.63 -6.29
CA GLY A 182 -12.22 -12.20 -6.41
C GLY A 182 -13.36 -11.17 -6.35
N GLY A 183 -13.15 -9.93 -6.83
CA GLY A 183 -14.14 -8.84 -6.73
C GLY A 183 -14.13 -8.09 -5.39
N LEU A 184 -13.26 -8.48 -4.45
CA LEU A 184 -13.13 -7.90 -3.13
C LEU A 184 -11.81 -7.14 -2.97
N ALA A 185 -11.85 -6.06 -2.21
CA ALA A 185 -10.67 -5.46 -1.61
C ALA A 185 -10.36 -6.18 -0.30
N VAL A 186 -9.23 -6.88 -0.29
CA VAL A 186 -8.81 -7.73 0.83
C VAL A 186 -7.62 -7.09 1.54
N PRO A 187 -7.67 -6.92 2.86
CA PRO A 187 -6.49 -6.55 3.63
C PRO A 187 -5.33 -7.53 3.42
N VAL A 188 -4.13 -7.00 3.15
CA VAL A 188 -2.94 -7.81 2.92
C VAL A 188 -2.65 -8.74 4.10
N GLU A 189 -2.79 -8.23 5.32
CA GLU A 189 -2.57 -9.03 6.54
C GLU A 189 -3.56 -10.18 6.67
N ALA A 190 -4.81 -10.00 6.22
CA ALA A 190 -5.81 -11.06 6.22
C ALA A 190 -5.48 -12.15 5.19
N LEU A 191 -4.94 -11.80 4.01
CA LEU A 191 -4.43 -12.78 3.05
C LEU A 191 -3.28 -13.60 3.65
N GLU A 192 -2.31 -12.96 4.28
CA GLU A 192 -1.17 -13.69 4.86
C GLU A 192 -1.57 -14.51 6.09
N ARG A 193 -2.59 -14.09 6.83
CA ARG A 193 -3.20 -14.91 7.90
C ARG A 193 -3.97 -16.10 7.34
N LEU A 194 -4.69 -15.95 6.22
CA LEU A 194 -5.34 -17.06 5.52
C LEU A 194 -4.33 -18.17 5.19
N ASP A 195 -3.17 -17.83 4.66
CA ASP A 195 -2.14 -18.82 4.36
C ASP A 195 -1.61 -19.52 5.63
N ALA A 196 -1.41 -18.80 6.73
CA ALA A 196 -1.02 -19.41 7.99
C ALA A 196 -2.06 -20.43 8.49
N LEU A 197 -3.35 -20.10 8.37
CA LEU A 197 -4.46 -20.98 8.74
C LEU A 197 -4.54 -22.21 7.81
N LEU A 198 -4.41 -22.02 6.49
CA LEU A 198 -4.39 -23.12 5.52
C LEU A 198 -3.22 -24.08 5.75
N ARG A 199 -2.07 -23.58 6.19
CA ARG A 199 -0.89 -24.41 6.51
C ARG A 199 -1.03 -25.16 7.84
N ALA A 200 -1.80 -24.63 8.78
CA ALA A 200 -2.10 -25.29 10.07
C ALA A 200 -3.24 -26.31 9.96
N ALA A 201 -4.10 -26.20 8.95
CA ALA A 201 -5.22 -27.11 8.74
C ALA A 201 -4.75 -28.55 8.43
N PRO A 202 -5.42 -29.58 8.97
CA PRO A 202 -5.12 -30.97 8.66
C PRO A 202 -5.34 -31.24 7.17
N LYS A 203 -4.36 -31.86 6.50
CA LYS A 203 -4.46 -32.24 5.09
C LYS A 203 -5.43 -33.42 4.96
N GLN A 204 -6.69 -33.16 4.60
CA GLN A 204 -7.60 -34.22 4.17
C GLN A 204 -7.43 -34.50 2.67
N ALA A 205 -7.79 -35.72 2.25
CA ALA A 205 -7.48 -36.34 0.95
C ALA A 205 -8.14 -35.63 -0.26
N GLY A 206 -7.71 -34.41 -0.57
CA GLY A 206 -8.19 -33.59 -1.68
C GLY A 206 -7.68 -32.14 -1.71
N GLY A 207 -7.13 -31.62 -0.60
CA GLY A 207 -6.60 -30.24 -0.52
C GLY A 207 -6.72 -29.64 0.87
N ALA A 208 -6.05 -28.51 1.12
CA ALA A 208 -6.26 -27.75 2.34
C ALA A 208 -7.56 -26.93 2.20
N MET A 209 -8.64 -27.37 2.85
CA MET A 209 -9.87 -26.59 2.96
C MET A 209 -9.77 -25.62 4.13
N LEU A 210 -10.28 -24.41 3.94
CA LEU A 210 -10.46 -23.46 5.04
C LEU A 210 -11.56 -23.98 5.96
N SER A 211 -11.24 -24.27 7.22
CA SER A 211 -12.24 -24.70 8.20
C SER A 211 -13.18 -23.56 8.58
N ASP A 212 -14.37 -23.89 9.09
CA ASP A 212 -15.30 -22.88 9.62
C ASP A 212 -14.67 -22.05 10.73
N GLN A 213 -13.90 -22.68 11.62
CA GLN A 213 -13.15 -21.98 12.67
C GLN A 213 -12.14 -20.97 12.08
N ALA A 214 -11.40 -21.35 11.04
CA ALA A 214 -10.45 -20.45 10.39
C ALA A 214 -11.16 -19.28 9.67
N ARG A 215 -12.35 -19.54 9.13
CA ARG A 215 -13.20 -18.51 8.51
C ARG A 215 -13.76 -17.53 9.55
N GLU A 216 -14.19 -18.01 10.72
CA GLU A 216 -14.60 -17.18 11.85
C GLU A 216 -13.45 -16.31 12.38
N GLU A 217 -12.25 -16.87 12.48
CA GLU A 217 -11.04 -16.11 12.87
C GLU A 217 -10.70 -14.96 11.92
N LEU A 218 -10.98 -15.13 10.64
CA LEU A 218 -10.81 -14.10 9.61
C LEU A 218 -12.00 -13.12 9.58
N GLY A 219 -13.12 -13.46 10.21
CA GLY A 219 -14.37 -12.70 10.16
C GLY A 219 -15.03 -12.73 8.78
N TRP A 220 -14.88 -13.82 8.03
CA TRP A 220 -15.38 -13.94 6.65
C TRP A 220 -16.66 -14.76 6.57
N SER A 221 -17.59 -14.37 5.72
CA SER A 221 -18.68 -15.25 5.29
C SER A 221 -18.17 -16.38 4.38
N GLU A 222 -18.95 -17.44 4.23
CA GLU A 222 -18.61 -18.54 3.31
C GLU A 222 -18.48 -18.04 1.86
N ALA A 223 -19.37 -17.16 1.43
CA ALA A 223 -19.35 -16.56 0.11
C ALA A 223 -18.08 -15.73 -0.13
N GLU A 224 -17.68 -14.92 0.85
CA GLU A 224 -16.44 -14.14 0.81
C GLU A 224 -15.20 -15.03 0.77
N ALA A 225 -15.12 -16.03 1.65
CA ALA A 225 -14.02 -16.98 1.67
C ALA A 225 -13.89 -17.71 0.33
N GLY A 226 -15.00 -18.20 -0.23
CA GLY A 226 -15.05 -18.83 -1.54
C GLY A 226 -14.62 -17.89 -2.67
N ALA A 227 -15.04 -16.62 -2.64
CA ALA A 227 -14.64 -15.62 -3.63
C ALA A 227 -13.12 -15.33 -3.57
N VAL A 228 -12.57 -15.17 -2.35
CA VAL A 228 -11.14 -14.95 -2.15
C VAL A 228 -10.32 -16.17 -2.59
N LEU A 229 -10.69 -17.37 -2.15
CA LEU A 229 -9.98 -18.62 -2.50
C LEU A 229 -9.96 -18.85 -4.02
N ARG A 230 -11.10 -18.75 -4.70
CA ARG A 230 -11.17 -18.81 -6.17
C ARG A 230 -10.33 -17.72 -6.82
N GLY A 231 -10.37 -16.49 -6.29
CA GLY A 231 -9.57 -15.37 -6.79
C GLY A 231 -8.05 -15.56 -6.61
N LEU A 232 -7.64 -16.39 -5.64
CA LEU A 232 -6.25 -16.80 -5.40
C LEU A 232 -5.86 -18.07 -6.18
N GLY A 233 -6.80 -18.72 -6.86
CA GLY A 233 -6.55 -19.94 -7.65
C GLY A 233 -6.68 -21.24 -6.86
N TYR A 234 -7.33 -21.24 -5.70
CA TYR A 234 -7.75 -22.44 -5.01
C TYR A 234 -9.08 -22.93 -5.59
N ALA A 235 -9.17 -24.23 -5.86
CA ALA A 235 -10.36 -24.91 -6.39
C ALA A 235 -11.24 -25.41 -5.24
#